data_AF-A0A1Q7SGD1-F1
#
_entry.id   AF-A0A1Q7SGD1-F1
#
_cell.length_a   1.000
_cell.length_b   1.000
_cell.length_c   1.000
_cell.angle_alpha   90.00
_cell.angle_beta   90.00
_cell.angle_gamma   90.00
#
_symmetry.space_group_name_H-M   'P 1'
#
loop_
_entity.id
_entity.type
_entity.pdbx_description
1 polymer ?
#
loop_
_entity_poly.entity_id
_entity_poly.type
_entity_poly.pdbx_seq_one_letter_code
_entity_poly.pdbx_strand_id
1 'polypeptide(L)'
;MLSRYLFIDQGFRGNTKNYYEVENSYLNRVIDRRTGIPISLSILYLLVGRRLGLPLYGIGMPGHFLVKFDSERYKVFVDCFNAGALLTEKDCARFLMQAGYGFEEKYLQKSSTPAILTRSLKNLIAVYNKLNESVKASRFSRFIEILDGAKKGECGTGA
;
A
#
# COMPACT_ATOMS: atom_id res chain seq x y z
N MET A 1 17.43 5.26 -10.88
CA MET A 1 16.15 5.61 -10.19
C MET A 1 15.71 4.44 -9.33
N LEU A 2 15.11 4.68 -8.16
CA LEU A 2 14.73 3.63 -7.19
C LEU A 2 13.82 2.54 -7.81
N SER A 3 12.85 2.93 -8.65
CA SER A 3 11.98 1.98 -9.36
C SER A 3 12.75 0.99 -10.24
N ARG A 4 13.72 1.47 -11.02
CA ARG A 4 14.57 0.61 -11.87
C ARG A 4 15.31 -0.41 -11.01
N TYR A 5 15.95 0.06 -9.94
CA TYR A 5 16.73 -0.81 -9.06
C TYR A 5 15.86 -1.89 -8.41
N LEU A 6 14.71 -1.53 -7.83
CA LEU A 6 13.86 -2.51 -7.16
C LEU A 6 13.16 -3.46 -8.15
N PHE A 7 12.55 -2.94 -9.22
CA PHE A 7 11.66 -3.75 -10.04
C PHE A 7 12.35 -4.43 -11.23
N ILE A 8 13.47 -3.88 -11.71
CA ILE A 8 14.24 -4.46 -12.82
C ILE A 8 15.48 -5.17 -12.28
N ASP A 9 16.36 -4.47 -11.56
CA ASP A 9 17.67 -5.02 -11.19
C ASP A 9 17.54 -6.05 -10.05
N GLN A 10 16.67 -5.77 -9.06
CA GLN A 10 16.38 -6.70 -7.97
C GLN A 10 15.21 -7.64 -8.30
N GLY A 11 14.40 -7.37 -9.32
CA GLY A 11 13.34 -8.28 -9.79
C GLY A 11 12.11 -8.37 -8.89
N PHE A 12 11.82 -7.35 -8.08
CA PHE A 12 10.55 -7.27 -7.36
C PHE A 12 9.39 -7.11 -8.35
N ARG A 13 8.29 -7.85 -8.14
CA ARG A 13 7.14 -7.83 -9.07
C ARG A 13 5.80 -8.08 -8.40
N GLY A 14 4.75 -7.57 -9.04
CA GLY A 14 3.36 -7.90 -8.70
C GLY A 14 3.03 -9.37 -8.98
N ASN A 15 2.33 -10.03 -8.06
CA ASN A 15 1.82 -11.38 -8.28
C ASN A 15 0.47 -11.36 -9.02
N THR A 16 0.50 -11.36 -10.35
CA THR A 16 -0.73 -11.39 -11.16
C THR A 16 -1.32 -12.78 -11.30
N LYS A 17 -0.50 -13.84 -11.19
CA LYS A 17 -0.95 -15.23 -11.32
C LYS A 17 -1.70 -15.71 -10.08
N ASN A 18 -1.14 -15.44 -8.89
CA ASN A 18 -1.67 -15.88 -7.60
C ASN A 18 -1.88 -14.69 -6.67
N TYR A 19 -2.68 -13.72 -7.10
CA TYR A 19 -2.86 -12.45 -6.39
C TYR A 19 -3.27 -12.62 -4.92
N TYR A 20 -4.17 -13.57 -4.63
CA TYR A 20 -4.70 -13.85 -3.29
C TYR A 20 -3.85 -14.83 -2.47
N GLU A 21 -2.61 -15.10 -2.87
CA GLU A 21 -1.68 -15.86 -2.04
C GLU A 21 -1.28 -15.04 -0.81
N VAL A 22 -1.44 -15.61 0.39
CA VAL A 22 -1.23 -14.90 1.66
C VAL A 22 0.18 -14.33 1.81
N GLU A 23 1.17 -15.06 1.30
CA GLU A 23 2.58 -14.70 1.29
C GLU A 23 2.87 -13.39 0.56
N ASN A 24 1.98 -12.95 -0.34
CA ASN A 24 2.11 -11.65 -1.02
C ASN A 24 1.88 -10.45 -0.08
N SER A 25 1.31 -10.67 1.11
CA SER A 25 1.00 -9.61 2.08
C SER A 25 1.99 -9.55 3.26
N TYR A 26 2.74 -10.62 3.51
CA TYR A 26 3.75 -10.67 4.56
C TYR A 26 5.08 -10.08 4.07
N LEU A 27 5.51 -8.96 4.65
CA LEU A 27 6.66 -8.21 4.12
C LEU A 27 7.96 -9.03 4.09
N ASN A 28 8.21 -9.87 5.09
CA ASN A 28 9.36 -10.79 5.09
C ASN A 28 9.31 -11.74 3.88
N ARG A 29 8.13 -12.28 3.57
CA ARG A 29 7.92 -13.18 2.43
C ARG A 29 8.01 -12.45 1.11
N VAL A 30 7.53 -11.21 1.03
CA VAL A 30 7.69 -10.37 -0.15
C VAL A 30 9.16 -10.06 -0.43
N ILE A 31 9.98 -9.86 0.61
CA ILE A 31 11.43 -9.68 0.47
C ILE A 31 12.09 -10.97 -0.04
N ASP A 32 11.80 -12.11 0.59
CA ASP A 32 12.38 -13.41 0.22
C ASP A 32 12.01 -13.82 -1.22
N ARG A 33 10.73 -13.67 -1.57
CA ARG A 33 10.14 -14.15 -2.83
C ARG A 33 10.18 -13.09 -3.94
N ARG A 34 10.52 -11.85 -3.58
CA ARG A 34 10.48 -10.67 -4.46
C ARG A 34 9.15 -10.48 -5.19
N THR A 35 8.07 -10.93 -4.56
CA THR A 35 6.75 -11.02 -5.17
C THR A 35 5.70 -10.59 -4.16
N GLY A 36 4.80 -9.68 -4.53
CA GLY A 36 3.82 -9.11 -3.60
C GLY A 36 2.58 -8.50 -4.25
N ILE A 37 1.72 -7.93 -3.41
CA ILE A 37 0.55 -7.13 -3.82
C ILE A 37 0.86 -5.62 -3.77
N PRO A 38 0.01 -4.73 -4.33
CA PRO A 38 0.32 -3.30 -4.47
C PRO A 38 0.81 -2.62 -3.19
N ILE A 39 0.12 -2.84 -2.05
CA ILE A 39 0.51 -2.21 -0.79
C ILE A 39 1.85 -2.73 -0.25
N SER A 40 2.14 -4.02 -0.40
CA SER A 40 3.35 -4.63 0.15
C SER A 40 4.61 -4.17 -0.59
N LEU A 41 4.55 -4.09 -1.93
CA LEU A 41 5.62 -3.57 -2.77
C LEU A 41 5.80 -2.06 -2.54
N SER A 42 4.71 -1.34 -2.34
CA SER A 42 4.74 0.08 -2.00
C SER A 42 5.36 0.33 -0.62
N ILE A 43 5.08 -0.52 0.39
CA ILE A 43 5.72 -0.44 1.71
C ILE A 43 7.24 -0.64 1.58
N LEU A 44 7.69 -1.65 0.82
CA LEU A 44 9.11 -1.84 0.54
C LEU A 44 9.72 -0.59 -0.10
N TYR A 45 9.08 -0.04 -1.14
CA TYR A 45 9.52 1.15 -1.83
C TYR A 45 9.63 2.37 -0.89
N LEU A 46 8.61 2.58 -0.04
CA LEU A 46 8.60 3.64 0.97
C LEU A 46 9.73 3.48 2.01
N LEU A 47 9.97 2.26 2.49
CA LEU A 47 11.00 1.98 3.49
C LEU A 47 12.41 2.20 2.95
N VAL A 48 12.66 1.84 1.69
CA VAL A 48 13.94 2.10 1.02
C VAL A 48 14.08 3.59 0.72
N GLY A 49 13.07 4.21 0.13
CA GLY A 49 13.13 5.63 -0.22
C GLY A 49 13.24 6.54 1.01
N ARG A 50 12.65 6.18 2.15
CA ARG A 50 12.87 6.89 3.43
C ARG A 50 14.33 6.86 3.86
N ARG A 51 15.02 5.73 3.71
CA ARG A 51 16.46 5.60 4.02
C ARG A 51 17.34 6.41 3.07
N LEU A 52 16.85 6.64 1.85
CA LEU A 52 17.49 7.50 0.85
C LEU A 52 17.10 8.99 0.98
N GLY A 53 16.29 9.37 1.97
CA GLY A 53 15.83 10.75 2.14
C GLY A 53 14.85 11.25 1.07
N LEU A 54 14.19 10.35 0.34
CA LEU A 54 13.24 10.74 -0.71
C LEU A 54 11.88 11.19 -0.13
N PRO A 55 11.27 12.25 -0.67
CA PRO A 55 9.96 12.75 -0.22
C PRO A 55 8.82 11.87 -0.78
N LEU A 56 8.68 10.67 -0.22
CA LEU A 56 7.70 9.67 -0.65
C LEU A 56 6.59 9.47 0.37
N TYR A 57 5.36 9.31 -0.12
CA TYR A 57 4.19 9.04 0.70
C TYR A 57 3.30 7.96 0.08
N GLY A 58 2.67 7.13 0.90
CA GLY A 58 1.70 6.13 0.42
C GLY A 58 0.34 6.76 0.11
N ILE A 59 -0.33 6.26 -0.92
CA ILE A 59 -1.65 6.69 -1.38
C ILE A 59 -2.59 5.48 -1.38
N GLY A 60 -3.54 5.48 -0.45
CA GLY A 60 -4.53 4.42 -0.27
C GLY A 60 -5.73 4.56 -1.20
N MET A 61 -5.50 4.57 -2.51
CA MET A 61 -6.55 4.68 -3.51
C MET A 61 -7.55 3.50 -3.42
N PRO A 62 -8.85 3.70 -3.69
CA PRO A 62 -9.77 2.58 -3.87
C PRO A 62 -9.27 1.60 -4.94
N GLY A 63 -9.39 0.30 -4.67
CA GLY A 63 -8.95 -0.76 -5.58
C GLY A 63 -7.44 -0.94 -5.75
N HIS A 64 -6.59 0.04 -5.39
CA HIS A 64 -5.15 -0.02 -5.67
C HIS A 64 -4.30 0.78 -4.67
N PHE A 65 -3.00 0.52 -4.54
CA PHE A 65 -2.14 1.29 -3.63
C PHE A 65 -0.94 1.83 -4.40
N LEU A 66 -0.68 3.13 -4.28
CA LEU A 66 0.38 3.84 -5.01
C LEU A 66 1.33 4.51 -4.03
N VAL A 67 2.51 4.90 -4.53
CA VAL A 67 3.42 5.81 -3.84
C VAL A 67 3.43 7.14 -4.57
N LYS A 68 3.33 8.26 -3.88
CA LYS A 68 3.53 9.59 -4.47
C LYS A 68 4.94 10.08 -4.15
N PHE A 69 5.66 10.54 -5.17
CA PHE A 69 6.83 11.39 -5.01
C PHE A 69 6.35 12.85 -5.08
N ASP A 70 6.55 13.59 -3.99
CA ASP A 70 6.02 14.95 -3.84
C ASP A 70 7.17 15.91 -3.53
N SER A 71 7.68 16.57 -4.56
CA SER A 71 8.65 17.67 -4.45
C SER A 71 8.10 18.93 -5.08
N GLU A 72 8.77 20.06 -4.86
CA GLU A 72 8.39 21.35 -5.47
C GLU A 72 8.28 21.29 -6.99
N ARG A 73 9.09 20.43 -7.63
CA ARG A 73 9.19 20.33 -9.10
C ARG A 73 8.38 19.17 -9.68
N TYR A 74 8.15 18.10 -8.92
CA TYR A 74 7.56 16.87 -9.44
C TYR A 74 6.51 16.32 -8.49
N LYS A 75 5.32 16.10 -9.05
CA LYS A 75 4.19 15.41 -8.39
C LYS A 75 3.81 14.24 -9.25
N VAL A 76 4.41 13.08 -8.96
CA VAL A 76 4.20 11.86 -9.74
C VAL A 76 3.81 10.72 -8.82
N PHE A 77 2.92 9.86 -9.31
CA PHE A 77 2.57 8.62 -8.64
C PHE A 77 3.40 7.48 -9.23
N VAL A 78 3.76 6.53 -8.39
CA VAL A 78 4.56 5.36 -8.71
C VAL A 78 3.73 4.13 -8.39
N ASP A 79 3.43 3.35 -9.42
CA ASP A 79 2.75 2.08 -9.29
C ASP A 79 3.76 0.96 -9.06
N CYS A 80 3.98 0.63 -7.78
CA CYS A 80 4.94 -0.39 -7.39
C CYS A 80 4.52 -1.81 -7.80
N PHE A 81 3.24 -2.04 -8.08
CA PHE A 81 2.76 -3.33 -8.58
C PHE A 81 3.09 -3.50 -10.06
N ASN A 82 2.96 -2.42 -10.83
CA ASN A 82 3.26 -2.37 -12.26
C ASN A 82 4.69 -1.87 -12.54
N ALA A 83 5.67 -2.51 -11.91
CA ALA A 83 7.12 -2.29 -12.11
C ALA A 83 7.60 -0.84 -11.93
N GLY A 84 6.91 -0.06 -11.10
CA GLY A 84 7.24 1.33 -10.82
C GLY A 84 6.83 2.30 -11.93
N ALA A 85 5.82 1.94 -12.72
CA ALA A 85 5.22 2.82 -13.72
C ALA A 85 4.84 4.18 -13.11
N LEU A 86 5.15 5.25 -13.84
CA LEU A 86 4.82 6.61 -13.42
C LEU A 86 3.41 6.96 -13.91
N LEU A 87 2.58 7.43 -13.01
CA LEU A 87 1.20 7.81 -13.28
C LEU A 87 0.99 9.30 -12.97
N THR A 88 0.16 9.93 -13.78
CA THR A 88 -0.37 11.27 -13.49
C THR A 88 -1.65 11.17 -12.66
N GLU A 89 -2.10 12.30 -12.12
CA GLU A 89 -3.41 12.38 -11.48
C GLU A 89 -4.55 12.01 -12.44
N LYS A 90 -4.44 12.38 -13.73
CA LYS A 90 -5.41 12.01 -14.76
C LYS A 90 -5.49 10.51 -14.97
N ASP A 91 -4.37 9.79 -14.88
CA ASP A 91 -4.36 8.33 -14.98
C ASP A 91 -5.03 7.68 -13.76
N CYS A 92 -4.78 8.23 -12.57
CA CYS A 92 -5.44 7.78 -11.33
C CYS A 92 -6.96 8.03 -11.38
N ALA A 93 -7.38 9.21 -11.84
CA ALA A 93 -8.80 9.55 -12.01
C ALA A 93 -9.46 8.62 -13.03
N ARG A 94 -8.79 8.33 -14.16
CA ARG A 94 -9.30 7.39 -15.17
C ARG A 94 -9.48 5.99 -14.59
N PHE A 95 -8.50 5.48 -13.84
CA PHE A 95 -8.59 4.19 -13.15
C PHE A 95 -9.81 4.14 -12.23
N LEU A 96 -10.00 5.16 -11.39
CA LEU A 96 -11.11 5.24 -10.44
C LEU A 96 -12.48 5.28 -11.12
N MET A 97 -12.61 6.07 -12.19
CA MET A 97 -13.84 6.14 -12.99
C MET A 97 -14.16 4.80 -13.64
N GLN A 98 -13.16 4.13 -14.23
CA GLN A 98 -13.35 2.81 -14.87
C GLN A 98 -13.71 1.70 -13.88
N ALA A 99 -13.21 1.78 -12.65
CA ALA A 99 -13.53 0.83 -11.58
C ALA A 99 -14.87 1.13 -10.87
N GLY A 100 -15.60 2.17 -11.27
CA GLY A 100 -16.91 2.53 -10.72
C GLY A 100 -16.88 3.22 -9.36
N TYR A 101 -15.70 3.66 -8.88
CA TYR A 101 -15.57 4.39 -7.61
C TYR A 101 -15.92 5.88 -7.73
N GLY A 102 -15.91 6.43 -8.94
CA GLY A 102 -15.90 7.88 -9.16
C GLY A 102 -14.58 8.51 -8.75
N PHE A 103 -14.38 9.79 -9.08
CA PHE A 103 -13.20 10.55 -8.67
C PHE A 103 -13.52 11.48 -7.51
N GLU A 104 -12.80 11.32 -6.40
CA GLU A 104 -12.77 12.26 -5.28
C GLU A 104 -11.32 12.54 -4.90
N GLU A 105 -10.98 13.81 -4.67
CA GLU A 105 -9.61 14.25 -4.35
C GLU A 105 -9.06 13.54 -3.09
N LYS A 106 -9.93 13.18 -2.14
CA LYS A 106 -9.58 12.42 -0.94
C LYS A 106 -8.88 11.09 -1.24
N TYR A 107 -9.12 10.49 -2.41
CA TYR A 107 -8.51 9.23 -2.82
C TYR A 107 -7.02 9.34 -3.14
N LEU A 108 -6.53 10.56 -3.39
CA LEU A 108 -5.13 10.84 -3.69
C LEU A 108 -4.39 11.52 -2.52
N GLN A 109 -4.99 11.53 -1.32
CA GLN A 109 -4.37 12.07 -0.13
C GLN A 109 -3.34 11.11 0.49
N LYS A 110 -2.36 11.70 1.18
CA LYS A 110 -1.32 10.99 1.92
C LYS A 110 -1.96 10.07 2.98
N SER A 111 -1.62 8.79 2.90
CA SER A 111 -1.98 7.81 3.91
C SER A 111 -1.03 7.89 5.11
N SER A 112 -1.60 7.98 6.31
CA SER A 112 -0.85 7.87 7.56
C SER A 112 -0.34 6.44 7.78
N THR A 113 0.71 6.28 8.59
CA THR A 113 1.24 4.94 8.91
C THR A 113 0.17 4.00 9.47
N PRO A 114 -0.71 4.41 10.41
CA PRO A 114 -1.80 3.55 10.85
C PRO A 114 -2.77 3.18 9.73
N ALA A 115 -3.08 4.10 8.79
CA ALA A 115 -3.96 3.79 7.67
C ALA A 115 -3.35 2.74 6.72
N ILE A 116 -2.04 2.82 6.46
CA ILE A 116 -1.30 1.83 5.68
C ILE A 116 -1.33 0.47 6.39
N LEU A 117 -1.07 0.42 7.70
CA LEU A 117 -1.14 -0.81 8.49
C LEU A 117 -2.54 -1.43 8.47
N THR A 118 -3.59 -0.63 8.70
CA THR A 118 -4.98 -1.09 8.63
C THR A 118 -5.31 -1.65 7.25
N ARG A 119 -4.84 -1.02 6.17
CA ARG A 119 -5.07 -1.52 4.80
C ARG A 119 -4.34 -2.84 4.56
N SER A 120 -3.10 -2.99 5.04
CA SER A 120 -2.36 -4.26 4.98
C SER A 120 -3.06 -5.39 5.74
N LEU A 121 -3.57 -5.09 6.94
CA LEU A 121 -4.36 -6.03 7.74
C LEU A 121 -5.68 -6.41 7.03
N LYS A 122 -6.38 -5.45 6.43
CA LYS A 122 -7.59 -5.71 5.63
C LYS A 122 -7.33 -6.61 4.42
N ASN A 123 -6.16 -6.49 3.79
CA ASN A 123 -5.78 -7.41 2.70
C ASN A 123 -5.58 -8.84 3.20
N LEU A 124 -4.92 -9.03 4.36
CA LEU A 124 -4.80 -10.35 4.99
C LEU A 124 -6.16 -10.92 5.38
N ILE A 125 -7.04 -10.12 5.99
CA ILE A 125 -8.42 -10.53 6.33
C ILE A 125 -9.16 -11.00 5.08
N ALA A 126 -9.09 -10.26 3.98
CA ALA A 126 -9.74 -10.63 2.73
C ALA A 126 -9.22 -11.97 2.18
N VAL A 127 -7.90 -12.21 2.23
CA VAL A 127 -7.30 -13.49 1.83
C VAL A 127 -7.76 -14.63 2.74
N TYR A 128 -7.71 -14.46 4.06
CA TYR A 128 -8.11 -15.51 4.99
C TYR A 128 -9.60 -15.83 4.94
N ASN A 129 -10.46 -14.83 4.70
CA ASN A 129 -11.88 -15.06 4.45
C ASN A 129 -12.10 -15.90 3.19
N LYS A 130 -11.36 -15.64 2.11
CA LYS A 130 -11.42 -16.43 0.88
C LYS A 130 -10.95 -17.88 1.08
N LEU A 131 -10.03 -18.10 2.02
CA LEU A 131 -9.55 -19.42 2.43
C LEU A 131 -10.47 -20.08 3.48
N ASN A 132 -11.57 -19.45 3.88
CA ASN A 132 -12.46 -19.87 4.97
C ASN A 132 -11.74 -20.05 6.33
N GLU A 133 -10.60 -19.37 6.54
CA GLU A 133 -9.83 -19.40 7.79
C GLU A 133 -10.27 -18.27 8.74
N SER A 134 -11.53 -18.30 9.16
CA SER A 134 -12.18 -17.26 9.97
C SER A 134 -11.44 -16.92 11.27
N VAL A 135 -10.85 -17.91 11.93
CA VAL A 135 -10.07 -17.70 13.17
C VAL A 135 -8.87 -16.80 12.92
N LYS A 136 -8.16 -16.99 11.80
CA LYS A 136 -7.02 -16.13 11.45
C LYS A 136 -7.49 -14.74 11.05
N ALA A 137 -8.56 -14.63 10.27
CA ALA A 137 -9.17 -13.34 9.91
C ALA A 137 -9.53 -12.52 11.16
N SER A 138 -10.22 -13.13 12.14
CA SER A 138 -10.60 -12.47 13.40
C SER A 138 -9.40 -11.98 14.23
N ARG A 139 -8.26 -12.69 14.20
CA ARG A 139 -7.03 -12.23 14.86
C ARG A 139 -6.54 -10.90 14.27
N PHE A 140 -6.56 -10.75 12.95
CA PHE A 140 -6.15 -9.50 12.30
C PHE A 140 -7.17 -8.37 12.53
N SER A 141 -8.47 -8.68 12.63
CA SER A 141 -9.49 -7.68 13.04
C SER A 141 -9.18 -7.07 14.40
N ARG A 142 -8.76 -7.90 15.37
CA ARG A 142 -8.36 -7.43 16.71
C ARG A 142 -7.16 -6.47 16.66
N PHE A 143 -6.22 -6.68 15.75
CA PHE A 143 -5.10 -5.74 15.57
C PHE A 143 -5.55 -4.40 15.02
N ILE A 144 -6.57 -4.36 14.14
CA ILE A 144 -7.16 -3.11 13.66
C ILE A 144 -7.81 -2.36 14.83
N GLU A 145 -8.56 -3.05 15.68
CA GLU A 145 -9.19 -2.44 16.88
C GLU A 145 -8.15 -1.79 17.80
N ILE A 146 -7.01 -2.45 18.02
CA ILE A 146 -5.90 -1.90 18.82
C ILE A 146 -5.31 -0.65 18.16
N LEU A 147 -5.10 -0.66 16.85
CA LEU A 147 -4.58 0.50 16.11
C LEU A 147 -5.53 1.69 16.16
N ASP A 148 -6.83 1.45 16.10
CA ASP A 148 -7.85 2.50 16.19
C ASP A 148 -8.03 3.01 17.64
N GLY A 149 -7.85 2.14 18.63
CA GLY A 149 -7.81 2.51 20.05
C GLY A 149 -6.63 3.41 20.40
N ALA A 150 -5.44 3.13 19.86
CA ALA A 150 -4.25 3.95 20.06
C ALA A 150 -4.44 5.40 19.56
N LYS A 151 -5.14 5.60 18.43
CA LYS A 151 -5.47 6.93 17.91
C LYS A 151 -6.32 7.78 18.86
N LYS A 152 -7.18 7.16 19.67
CA LYS A 152 -8.06 7.87 20.61
C LYS A 152 -7.31 8.34 21.88
N GLY A 153 -6.21 7.69 22.25
CA GLY A 153 -5.41 8.03 23.44
C GLY A 153 -4.49 9.24 23.24
N GLU A 154 -4.05 9.53 22.01
CA GLU A 154 -3.14 10.64 21.70
C GLU A 154 -3.85 12.01 21.62
N CYS A 155 -5.18 12.05 21.63
CA CYS A 155 -5.97 13.30 21.60
C CYS A 155 -6.29 13.85 23.01
N GLY A 156 -5.74 13.25 24.08
CA GLY A 156 -6.15 13.50 25.48
C GLY A 156 -5.16 14.21 26.39
N THR A 157 -4.04 14.75 25.89
CA THR A 157 -3.09 15.53 26.71
C THR A 157 -2.88 16.91 26.11
N GLY A 158 -3.79 17.80 26.45
CA GLY A 158 -3.77 19.21 26.08
C GLY A 158 -4.82 19.97 26.90
N ALA A 159 -4.58 20.07 28.21
CA ALA A 159 -5.23 21.00 29.12
C ALA A 159 -4.17 21.49 30.12
#